data_AF-A0AAD0VTP3-F1
#
_entry.id   AF-A0AAD0VTP3-F1
#
_cell.length_a   1.000
_cell.length_b   1.000
_cell.length_c   1.000
_cell.angle_alpha   90.00
_cell.angle_beta   90.00
_cell.angle_gamma   90.00
#
_symmetry.space_group_name_H-M   'P 1'
#
loop_
_entity.id
_entity.type
_entity.pdbx_description
1 polymer ?
#
loop_
_entity_poly.entity_id
_entity_poly.type
_entity_poly.pdbx_seq_one_letter_code
_entity_poly.pdbx_strand_id
1 'polypeptide(L)'
;MNTVGSDGNLAQGFKPRHVTMLSIAGIIGAGLFVGSGHAIAAAGPATIVSYFVAGTLVVLVMRMLGEMAVAHPDTGSFSTYADQAIGRWAGYTIGWLYWWFWVLVIPIEALAAGHVLNAWFPQVDSWIFALASVLLLAGTNLFSVAKYGEFEFWFAILKVTAIIGFIGLGFAALMGWLPNREVSGLSGLMAEHGGFAPKGWSAVIGAFITVMFSFIGTEAVTIAASESSDPSRNIAKATRSVIWRISTFYILSIFVIISVVPWNDPQLAVVGSYQRALEIMNIPNAGFMVDLVVLVAVTSCMNSSIYIASRMMYSLAKRGDAPAFLNKTSKVGVPRAAVFGSTLIGAAIAILNYFAPKGVFEFLLASSGAIALLVYMVIAISQLRMRRCLERENAELKFRMWLFPWLTWAVILFIAGALAVMMYTPEHRAEVSSTLGLAIVISFLGIVTSRGHAQPVGARSMG
;
A
#
# COMPACT_ATOMS: atom_id res chain seq x y z
N MET A 1 30.63 -5.53 -7.76
CA MET A 1 30.61 -7.00 -7.57
C MET A 1 29.37 -7.33 -6.77
N ASN A 2 28.39 -7.98 -7.41
CA ASN A 2 27.18 -8.45 -6.73
C ASN A 2 27.57 -9.71 -5.95
N THR A 3 27.50 -9.67 -4.62
CA THR A 3 27.67 -10.85 -3.79
C THR A 3 26.51 -11.80 -4.08
N VAL A 4 26.79 -12.83 -4.87
CA VAL A 4 25.92 -13.98 -5.07
C VAL A 4 25.73 -14.63 -3.71
N GLY A 5 24.53 -14.56 -3.14
CA GLY A 5 24.21 -15.24 -1.90
C GLY A 5 24.37 -16.75 -2.09
N SER A 6 25.43 -17.34 -1.53
CA SER A 6 25.71 -18.77 -1.62
C SER A 6 24.90 -19.64 -0.65
N ASP A 7 24.10 -19.05 0.24
CA ASP A 7 23.57 -19.77 1.41
C ASP A 7 22.03 -19.74 1.54
N GLY A 8 21.29 -19.94 0.44
CA GLY A 8 19.81 -20.06 0.50
C GLY A 8 19.06 -18.81 0.97
N ASN A 9 19.75 -17.68 1.13
CA ASN A 9 19.20 -16.40 1.55
C ASN A 9 18.79 -15.53 0.34
N LEU A 10 17.97 -14.51 0.60
CA LEU A 10 17.55 -13.53 -0.41
C LEU A 10 18.75 -12.69 -0.88
N ALA A 11 18.78 -12.33 -2.17
CA ALA A 11 19.88 -11.52 -2.70
C ALA A 11 19.78 -10.06 -2.22
N GLN A 12 20.90 -9.51 -1.75
CA GLN A 12 21.07 -8.08 -1.49
C GLN A 12 21.30 -7.32 -2.81
N GLY A 13 20.24 -7.20 -3.62
CA GLY A 13 20.33 -6.67 -4.99
C GLY A 13 20.01 -5.18 -5.16
N PHE A 14 19.47 -4.52 -4.14
CA PHE A 14 19.02 -3.13 -4.26
C PHE A 14 20.12 -2.13 -3.95
N LYS A 15 20.33 -1.19 -4.87
CA LYS A 15 21.12 0.02 -4.58
C LYS A 15 20.30 0.93 -3.64
N PRO A 16 20.94 1.81 -2.85
CA PRO A 16 20.22 2.78 -2.02
C PRO A 16 19.19 3.63 -2.78
N ARG A 17 19.48 3.95 -4.06
CA ARG A 17 18.54 4.64 -4.96
C ARG A 17 17.29 3.82 -5.28
N HIS A 18 17.43 2.50 -5.40
CA HIS A 18 16.32 1.59 -5.68
C HIS A 18 15.42 1.46 -4.47
N VAL A 19 16.00 1.26 -3.28
CA VAL A 19 15.24 1.26 -2.02
C VAL A 19 14.50 2.58 -1.87
N THR A 20 15.18 3.71 -2.13
CA THR A 20 14.56 5.03 -2.04
C THR A 20 13.40 5.17 -3.02
N MET A 21 13.57 4.85 -4.32
CA MET A 21 12.52 5.00 -5.33
C MET A 21 11.36 4.02 -5.16
N LEU A 22 11.64 2.75 -4.89
CA LEU A 22 10.63 1.76 -4.52
C LEU A 22 9.81 2.26 -3.34
N SER A 23 10.48 2.90 -2.38
CA SER A 23 9.80 3.52 -1.25
C SER A 23 9.03 4.79 -1.56
N ILE A 24 9.40 5.51 -2.62
CA ILE A 24 8.77 6.77 -2.98
C ILE A 24 7.48 6.51 -3.76
N ALA A 25 7.51 5.60 -4.72
CA ALA A 25 6.45 5.50 -5.71
C ALA A 25 5.90 4.09 -5.90
N GLY A 26 6.50 3.04 -5.35
CA GLY A 26 6.10 1.66 -5.64
C GLY A 26 4.68 1.30 -5.21
N ILE A 27 4.08 2.11 -4.34
CA ILE A 27 2.71 1.92 -3.83
C ILE A 27 1.74 2.98 -4.38
N ILE A 28 2.25 3.99 -5.10
CA ILE A 28 1.40 4.94 -5.82
C ILE A 28 0.85 4.22 -7.06
N GLY A 29 -0.38 3.74 -6.95
CA GLY A 29 -1.15 3.05 -7.99
C GLY A 29 -2.46 3.77 -8.34
N ALA A 30 -3.46 3.00 -8.76
CA ALA A 30 -4.76 3.53 -9.21
C ALA A 30 -5.48 4.37 -8.12
N GLY A 31 -5.24 4.09 -6.84
CA GLY A 31 -5.89 4.76 -5.72
C GLY A 31 -5.73 6.29 -5.71
N LEU A 32 -4.53 6.80 -6.07
CA LEU A 32 -4.31 8.25 -6.09
C LEU A 32 -4.99 8.93 -7.28
N PHE A 33 -4.96 8.34 -8.47
CA PHE A 33 -5.43 8.98 -9.70
C PHE A 33 -6.94 8.79 -9.94
N VAL A 34 -7.44 7.59 -9.67
CA VAL A 34 -8.84 7.19 -9.91
C VAL A 34 -9.61 7.11 -8.58
N GLY A 35 -9.02 6.48 -7.57
CA GLY A 35 -9.67 6.31 -6.26
C GLY A 35 -9.96 7.62 -5.53
N SER A 36 -9.08 8.62 -5.67
CA SER A 36 -9.30 9.94 -5.07
C SER A 36 -10.52 10.67 -5.64
N GLY A 37 -10.85 10.46 -6.92
CA GLY A 37 -12.07 10.99 -7.51
C GLY A 37 -13.31 10.46 -6.78
N HIS A 38 -13.35 9.16 -6.50
CA HIS A 38 -14.42 8.55 -5.71
C HIS A 38 -14.47 9.13 -4.28
N ALA A 39 -13.32 9.28 -3.61
CA ALA A 39 -13.26 9.84 -2.26
C ALA A 39 -13.70 11.31 -2.19
N ILE A 40 -13.35 12.13 -3.19
CA ILE A 40 -13.77 13.53 -3.30
C ILE A 40 -15.27 13.60 -3.62
N ALA A 41 -15.76 12.80 -4.58
CA ALA A 41 -17.19 12.74 -4.89
C ALA A 41 -18.01 12.30 -3.66
N ALA A 42 -17.48 11.38 -2.85
CA ALA A 42 -18.16 10.82 -1.68
C ALA A 42 -18.18 11.77 -0.46
N ALA A 43 -17.10 12.52 -0.19
CA ALA A 43 -17.00 13.36 1.02
C ALA A 43 -16.99 14.87 0.77
N GLY A 44 -16.88 15.30 -0.49
CA GLY A 44 -16.69 16.71 -0.82
C GLY A 44 -15.28 17.22 -0.47
N PRO A 45 -15.10 18.55 -0.35
CA PRO A 45 -13.82 19.17 -0.01
C PRO A 45 -13.23 18.67 1.32
N ALA A 46 -14.09 18.29 2.27
CA ALA A 46 -13.69 17.72 3.56
C ALA A 46 -12.94 16.39 3.46
N THR A 47 -12.90 15.74 2.30
CA THR A 47 -12.05 14.55 2.05
C THR A 47 -10.56 14.82 2.38
N ILE A 48 -10.11 16.07 2.29
CA ILE A 48 -8.75 16.44 2.69
C ILE A 48 -8.47 16.13 4.17
N VAL A 49 -9.49 16.20 5.04
CA VAL A 49 -9.38 15.79 6.45
C VAL A 49 -9.13 14.30 6.54
N SER A 50 -9.84 13.49 5.74
CA SER A 50 -9.61 12.04 5.64
C SER A 50 -8.18 11.72 5.22
N TYR A 51 -7.65 12.41 4.20
CA TYR A 51 -6.24 12.30 3.78
C TYR A 51 -5.25 12.74 4.86
N PHE A 52 -5.55 13.82 5.58
CA PHE A 52 -4.68 14.31 6.66
C PHE A 52 -4.64 13.33 7.84
N VAL A 53 -5.80 12.83 8.27
CA VAL A 53 -5.91 11.88 9.38
C VAL A 53 -5.28 10.53 9.01
N ALA A 54 -5.60 9.98 7.83
CA ALA A 54 -4.99 8.75 7.34
C ALA A 54 -3.48 8.89 7.14
N GLY A 55 -3.03 10.01 6.57
CA GLY A 55 -1.62 10.32 6.41
C GLY A 55 -0.88 10.40 7.74
N THR A 56 -1.49 11.05 8.74
CA THR A 56 -0.93 11.13 10.10
C THR A 56 -0.83 9.75 10.73
N LEU A 57 -1.89 8.93 10.62
CA LEU A 57 -1.90 7.55 11.10
C LEU A 57 -0.75 6.74 10.47
N VAL A 58 -0.59 6.80 9.14
CA VAL A 58 0.47 6.10 8.40
C VAL A 58 1.85 6.58 8.86
N VAL A 59 2.07 7.88 9.04
CA VAL A 59 3.34 8.43 9.55
C VAL A 59 3.67 7.86 10.93
N LEU A 60 2.70 7.82 11.85
CA LEU A 60 2.90 7.29 13.19
C LEU A 60 3.18 5.78 13.16
N VAL A 61 2.42 5.01 12.38
CA VAL A 61 2.64 3.57 12.20
C VAL A 61 4.01 3.29 11.58
N MET A 62 4.41 4.06 10.56
CA MET A 62 5.74 3.93 9.96
C MET A 62 6.86 4.30 10.92
N ARG A 63 6.62 5.25 11.83
CA ARG A 63 7.57 5.58 12.89
C ARG A 63 7.70 4.43 13.89
N MET A 64 6.59 3.79 14.28
CA MET A 64 6.59 2.61 15.14
C MET A 64 7.31 1.42 14.48
N LEU A 65 6.99 1.16 13.21
CA LEU A 65 7.64 0.12 12.42
C LEU A 65 9.14 0.40 12.24
N GLY A 66 9.52 1.65 11.99
CA GLY A 66 10.91 2.06 11.85
C GLY A 66 11.72 1.85 13.14
N GLU A 67 11.13 2.08 14.31
CA GLU A 67 11.79 1.77 15.59
C GLU A 67 12.09 0.28 15.71
N MET A 68 11.09 -0.57 15.43
CA MET A 68 11.25 -2.01 15.52
C MET A 68 12.25 -2.55 14.48
N ALA A 69 12.12 -2.09 13.24
CA ALA A 69 12.92 -2.58 12.13
C ALA A 69 14.37 -2.06 12.12
N VAL A 70 14.65 -0.92 12.77
CA VAL A 70 16.04 -0.47 13.01
C VAL A 70 16.68 -1.27 14.15
N ALA A 71 15.92 -1.67 15.17
CA ALA A 71 16.43 -2.50 16.26
C ALA A 71 16.72 -3.93 15.80
N HIS A 72 15.80 -4.53 15.06
CA HIS A 72 15.92 -5.90 14.53
C HIS A 72 15.49 -5.95 13.05
N PRO A 73 16.38 -5.62 12.10
CA PRO A 73 16.04 -5.67 10.68
C PRO A 73 15.70 -7.09 10.22
N ASP A 74 14.46 -7.31 9.77
CA ASP A 74 13.99 -8.60 9.24
C ASP A 74 13.07 -8.41 8.01
N THR A 75 13.19 -9.29 7.02
CA THR A 75 12.42 -9.23 5.76
C THR A 75 10.95 -9.63 5.92
N GLY A 76 10.61 -10.38 6.98
CA GLY A 76 9.22 -10.58 7.40
C GLY A 76 8.61 -9.35 8.07
N SER A 77 9.44 -8.35 8.40
CA SER A 77 9.05 -7.04 8.94
C SER A 77 8.04 -7.19 10.09
N PHE A 78 6.93 -6.44 10.04
CA PHE A 78 5.89 -6.44 11.07
C PHE A 78 5.26 -7.80 11.37
N SER A 79 5.25 -8.75 10.43
CA SER A 79 4.79 -10.11 10.71
C SER A 79 5.76 -10.84 11.64
N THR A 80 7.07 -10.65 11.45
CA THR A 80 8.10 -11.16 12.37
C THR A 80 8.06 -10.43 13.71
N TYR A 81 7.87 -9.10 13.72
CA TYR A 81 7.78 -8.35 14.98
C TYR A 81 6.53 -8.73 15.79
N ALA A 82 5.42 -9.04 15.12
CA ALA A 82 4.22 -9.55 15.77
C ALA A 82 4.42 -10.95 16.37
N ASP A 83 5.12 -11.84 15.67
CA ASP A 83 5.53 -13.15 16.18
C ASP A 83 6.34 -13.01 17.48
N GLN A 84 7.37 -12.16 17.46
CA GLN A 84 8.26 -11.93 18.62
C GLN A 84 7.57 -11.21 19.78
N ALA A 85 6.75 -10.19 19.51
CA ALA A 85 6.20 -9.32 20.55
C ALA A 85 4.86 -9.82 21.12
N ILE A 86 4.05 -10.51 20.31
CA ILE A 86 2.70 -10.97 20.70
C ILE A 86 2.64 -12.49 20.78
N GLY A 87 3.25 -13.17 19.82
CA GLY A 87 3.33 -14.62 19.73
C GLY A 87 3.06 -15.13 18.32
N ARG A 88 3.41 -16.40 18.09
CA ARG A 88 3.35 -17.06 16.77
C ARG A 88 2.02 -16.96 16.03
N TRP A 89 0.91 -17.04 16.75
CA TRP A 89 -0.42 -16.89 16.16
C TRP A 89 -0.62 -15.51 15.51
N ALA A 90 -0.07 -14.44 16.11
CA ALA A 90 -0.23 -13.07 15.62
C ALA A 90 0.64 -12.85 14.38
N GLY A 91 1.89 -13.32 14.41
CA GLY A 91 2.79 -13.30 13.26
C GLY A 91 2.25 -14.06 12.06
N TYR A 92 1.72 -15.28 12.30
CA TYR A 92 1.04 -16.09 11.30
C TYR A 92 -0.17 -15.36 10.69
N THR A 93 -1.06 -14.84 11.54
CA THR A 93 -2.31 -14.20 11.11
C THR A 93 -2.05 -12.97 10.24
N ILE A 94 -1.21 -12.06 10.73
CA ILE A 94 -0.92 -10.82 10.01
C ILE A 94 -0.10 -11.09 8.75
N GLY A 95 0.81 -12.07 8.75
CA GLY A 95 1.55 -12.43 7.55
C GLY A 95 0.63 -12.93 6.43
N TRP A 96 -0.31 -13.82 6.73
CA TRP A 96 -1.27 -14.34 5.76
C TRP A 96 -2.31 -13.31 5.31
N LEU A 97 -2.83 -12.48 6.22
CA LEU A 97 -3.72 -11.37 5.85
C LEU A 97 -3.02 -10.36 4.94
N TYR A 98 -1.77 -10.02 5.25
CA TYR A 98 -1.00 -9.10 4.42
C TYR A 98 -0.69 -9.70 3.05
N TRP A 99 -0.31 -10.97 2.99
CA TRP A 99 -0.14 -11.67 1.71
C TRP A 99 -1.43 -11.68 0.90
N TRP A 100 -2.57 -11.98 1.53
CA TRP A 100 -3.88 -12.00 0.90
C TRP A 100 -4.25 -10.63 0.32
N PHE A 101 -4.03 -9.55 1.08
CA PHE A 101 -4.22 -8.19 0.62
C PHE A 101 -3.43 -7.92 -0.69
N TRP A 102 -2.13 -8.19 -0.70
CA TRP A 102 -1.30 -7.92 -1.88
C TRP A 102 -1.62 -8.80 -3.08
N VAL A 103 -2.07 -10.04 -2.85
CA VAL A 103 -2.56 -10.90 -3.93
C VAL A 103 -3.83 -10.35 -4.55
N LEU A 104 -4.70 -9.69 -3.79
CA LEU A 104 -5.89 -9.01 -4.30
C LEU A 104 -5.58 -7.67 -4.98
N VAL A 105 -4.50 -6.98 -4.62
CA VAL A 105 -4.07 -5.77 -5.33
C VAL A 105 -3.62 -6.07 -6.76
N ILE A 106 -2.99 -7.24 -7.01
CA ILE A 106 -2.55 -7.64 -8.37
C ILE A 106 -3.70 -7.53 -9.40
N PRO A 107 -4.86 -8.19 -9.24
CA PRO A 107 -5.96 -8.08 -10.19
C PRO A 107 -6.56 -6.67 -10.25
N ILE A 108 -6.62 -5.91 -9.14
CA ILE A 108 -7.14 -4.53 -9.14
C ILE A 108 -6.32 -3.65 -10.09
N GLU A 109 -4.99 -3.68 -9.94
CA GLU A 109 -4.08 -2.89 -10.77
C GLU A 109 -4.03 -3.42 -12.22
N ALA A 110 -4.15 -4.74 -12.40
CA ALA A 110 -4.23 -5.35 -13.73
C ALA A 110 -5.49 -4.91 -14.50
N LEU A 111 -6.63 -4.82 -13.82
CA LEU A 111 -7.89 -4.36 -14.41
C LEU A 111 -7.80 -2.89 -14.80
N ALA A 112 -7.21 -2.05 -13.94
CA ALA A 112 -6.97 -0.64 -14.26
C ALA A 112 -6.05 -0.48 -15.49
N ALA A 113 -4.94 -1.24 -15.56
CA ALA A 113 -4.08 -1.29 -16.73
C ALA A 113 -4.84 -1.75 -17.99
N GLY A 114 -5.66 -2.79 -17.84
CA GLY A 114 -6.48 -3.35 -18.91
C GLY A 114 -7.54 -2.38 -19.44
N HIS A 115 -8.13 -1.54 -18.58
CA HIS A 115 -9.08 -0.51 -18.99
C HIS A 115 -8.41 0.60 -19.79
N VAL A 116 -7.25 1.08 -19.34
CA VAL A 116 -6.47 2.08 -20.09
C VAL A 116 -6.05 1.54 -21.46
N LEU A 117 -5.52 0.31 -21.50
CA LEU A 117 -5.08 -0.30 -22.77
C LEU A 117 -6.26 -0.60 -23.71
N ASN A 118 -7.41 -1.01 -23.18
CA ASN A 118 -8.63 -1.18 -23.96
C ASN A 118 -9.15 0.15 -24.53
N ALA A 119 -9.04 1.26 -23.79
CA ALA A 119 -9.40 2.58 -24.31
C ALA A 119 -8.56 2.97 -25.53
N TRP A 120 -7.28 2.57 -25.58
CA TRP A 120 -6.38 2.82 -26.71
C TRP A 120 -6.53 1.81 -27.85
N PHE A 121 -6.86 0.56 -27.51
CA PHE A 121 -7.07 -0.54 -28.45
C PHE A 121 -8.40 -1.25 -28.19
N PRO A 122 -9.55 -0.65 -28.57
CA PRO A 122 -10.89 -1.15 -28.24
C PRO A 122 -11.20 -2.54 -28.81
N GLN A 123 -10.44 -2.96 -29.83
CA GLN A 123 -10.56 -4.27 -30.48
C GLN A 123 -10.07 -5.44 -29.63
N VAL A 124 -9.37 -5.19 -28.52
CA VAL A 124 -8.89 -6.23 -27.59
C VAL A 124 -9.55 -6.03 -26.24
N ASP A 125 -10.23 -7.06 -25.73
CA ASP A 125 -10.91 -7.00 -24.44
C ASP A 125 -9.94 -6.69 -23.28
N SER A 126 -10.43 -5.91 -22.31
CA SER A 126 -9.63 -5.46 -21.16
C SER A 126 -9.05 -6.60 -20.32
N TRP A 127 -9.70 -7.77 -20.24
CA TRP A 127 -9.21 -8.92 -19.49
C TRP A 127 -7.94 -9.52 -20.12
N ILE A 128 -7.79 -9.46 -21.45
CA ILE A 128 -6.59 -9.94 -22.15
C ILE A 128 -5.41 -9.05 -21.78
N PHE A 129 -5.60 -7.73 -21.80
CA PHE A 129 -4.58 -6.78 -21.37
C PHE A 129 -4.23 -6.92 -19.89
N ALA A 130 -5.22 -7.15 -19.02
CA ALA A 130 -5.00 -7.40 -17.61
C ALA A 130 -4.13 -8.64 -17.40
N LEU A 131 -4.48 -9.77 -18.02
CA LEU A 131 -3.72 -11.02 -17.91
C LEU A 131 -2.31 -10.89 -18.50
N ALA A 132 -2.17 -10.26 -19.68
CA ALA A 132 -0.88 -10.01 -20.30
C ALA A 132 0.02 -9.16 -19.40
N SER A 133 -0.53 -8.12 -18.77
CA SER A 133 0.21 -7.25 -17.84
C SER A 133 0.71 -8.02 -16.62
N VAL A 134 -0.13 -8.89 -16.03
CA VAL A 134 0.28 -9.75 -14.90
C VAL A 134 1.41 -10.68 -15.32
N LEU A 135 1.29 -11.37 -16.46
CA LEU A 135 2.31 -12.32 -16.93
C LEU A 135 3.63 -11.63 -17.28
N LEU A 136 3.59 -10.47 -17.92
CA LEU A 136 4.78 -9.68 -18.27
C LEU A 136 5.55 -9.25 -17.00
N LEU A 137 4.85 -8.71 -16.00
CA LEU A 137 5.48 -8.26 -14.74
C LEU A 137 5.89 -9.42 -13.83
N ALA A 138 5.19 -10.55 -13.88
CA ALA A 138 5.66 -11.76 -13.22
C ALA A 138 6.99 -12.23 -13.82
N GLY A 139 7.11 -12.16 -15.15
CA GLY A 139 8.36 -12.41 -15.86
C GLY A 139 9.51 -11.57 -15.31
N THR A 140 9.34 -10.25 -15.17
CA THR A 140 10.40 -9.36 -14.65
C THR A 140 10.83 -9.73 -13.23
N ASN A 141 9.90 -10.15 -12.37
CA ASN A 141 10.18 -10.59 -10.99
C ASN A 141 10.96 -11.91 -10.92
N LEU A 142 10.87 -12.78 -11.93
CA LEU A 142 11.54 -14.08 -11.95
C LEU A 142 13.03 -14.02 -12.37
N PHE A 143 13.44 -12.96 -13.08
CA PHE A 143 14.79 -12.85 -13.64
C PHE A 143 15.84 -12.30 -12.65
N SER A 144 15.61 -11.13 -12.06
CA SER A 144 16.57 -10.50 -11.13
C SER A 144 15.96 -9.36 -10.34
N VAL A 145 16.17 -9.36 -9.02
CA VAL A 145 15.79 -8.26 -8.11
C VAL A 145 16.42 -6.93 -8.51
N ALA A 146 17.64 -6.95 -9.06
CA ALA A 146 18.33 -5.75 -9.52
C ALA A 146 17.68 -5.15 -10.77
N LYS A 147 17.25 -5.98 -11.73
CA LYS A 147 16.52 -5.50 -12.93
C LYS A 147 15.16 -4.94 -12.54
N TYR A 148 14.45 -5.63 -11.65
CA TYR A 148 13.22 -5.11 -11.04
C TYR A 148 13.44 -3.71 -10.43
N GLY A 149 14.50 -3.53 -9.63
CA GLY A 149 14.81 -2.23 -9.01
C GLY A 149 15.13 -1.11 -10.01
N GLU A 150 15.73 -1.42 -11.17
CA GLU A 150 15.97 -0.42 -12.22
C GLU A 150 14.68 -0.05 -12.98
N PHE A 151 13.81 -1.00 -13.32
CA PHE A 151 12.49 -0.70 -13.92
C PHE A 151 11.66 0.20 -13.01
N GLU A 152 11.59 -0.18 -11.74
CA GLU A 152 10.84 0.54 -10.72
C GLU A 152 11.39 1.95 -10.49
N PHE A 153 12.71 2.12 -10.56
CA PHE A 153 13.33 3.44 -10.47
C PHE A 153 12.84 4.39 -11.58
N TRP A 154 12.73 3.91 -12.83
CA TRP A 154 12.24 4.72 -13.94
C TRP A 154 10.74 5.00 -13.84
N PHE A 155 9.94 4.00 -13.48
CA PHE A 155 8.51 4.17 -13.24
C PHE A 155 8.24 5.17 -12.11
N ALA A 156 9.02 5.13 -11.03
CA ALA A 156 8.94 6.07 -9.93
C ALA A 156 9.23 7.50 -10.36
N ILE A 157 10.29 7.72 -11.15
CA ILE A 157 10.64 9.07 -11.65
C ILE A 157 9.52 9.65 -12.49
N LEU A 158 8.95 8.87 -13.42
CA LEU A 158 7.87 9.34 -14.28
C LEU A 158 6.65 9.77 -13.46
N LYS A 159 6.22 8.94 -12.51
CA LYS A 159 5.09 9.25 -11.61
C LYS A 159 5.32 10.51 -10.79
N VAL A 160 6.47 10.58 -10.11
CA VAL A 160 6.79 11.71 -9.23
C VAL A 160 6.85 13.00 -10.03
N THR A 161 7.46 12.96 -11.22
CA THR A 161 7.52 14.12 -12.13
C THR A 161 6.12 14.54 -12.58
N ALA A 162 5.26 13.58 -12.94
CA ALA A 162 3.88 13.86 -13.32
C ALA A 162 3.06 14.50 -12.18
N ILE A 163 3.18 14.00 -10.95
CA ILE A 163 2.48 14.56 -9.78
C ILE A 163 2.99 15.98 -9.46
N ILE A 164 4.31 16.19 -9.46
CA ILE A 164 4.89 17.52 -9.22
C ILE A 164 4.47 18.49 -10.32
N GLY A 165 4.50 18.05 -11.59
CA GLY A 165 4.06 18.85 -12.73
C GLY A 165 2.57 19.22 -12.63
N PHE A 166 1.72 18.26 -12.25
CA PHE A 166 0.30 18.50 -12.00
C PHE A 166 0.08 19.53 -10.89
N ILE A 167 0.78 19.39 -9.76
CA ILE A 167 0.68 20.34 -8.64
C ILE A 167 1.12 21.74 -9.10
N GLY A 168 2.24 21.85 -9.81
CA GLY A 168 2.73 23.11 -10.34
C GLY A 168 1.76 23.77 -11.31
N LEU A 169 1.17 23.00 -12.24
CA LEU A 169 0.15 23.46 -13.17
C LEU A 169 -1.12 23.93 -12.44
N GLY A 170 -1.58 23.16 -11.45
CA GLY A 170 -2.75 23.52 -10.66
C GLY A 170 -2.54 24.81 -9.86
N PHE A 171 -1.37 25.01 -9.25
CA PHE A 171 -1.04 26.29 -8.61
C PHE A 171 -0.97 27.44 -9.60
N ALA A 172 -0.39 27.23 -10.79
CA ALA A 172 -0.37 28.24 -11.84
C ALA A 172 -1.80 28.63 -12.30
N ALA A 173 -2.71 27.66 -12.38
CA ALA A 173 -4.13 27.90 -12.65
C ALA A 173 -4.79 28.71 -11.53
N LEU A 174 -4.62 28.30 -10.28
CA LEU A 174 -5.20 28.97 -9.11
C LEU A 174 -4.70 30.41 -8.93
N MET A 175 -3.46 30.71 -9.35
CA MET A 175 -2.88 32.05 -9.30
C MET A 175 -3.23 32.91 -10.53
N GLY A 176 -4.01 32.38 -11.48
CA GLY A 176 -4.35 33.09 -12.73
C GLY A 176 -3.17 33.29 -13.69
N TRP A 177 -2.08 32.53 -13.54
CA TRP A 177 -0.90 32.62 -14.41
C TRP A 177 -1.12 31.96 -15.77
N LEU A 178 -2.18 31.17 -15.91
CA LEU A 178 -2.56 30.54 -17.17
C LEU A 178 -3.55 31.43 -17.93
N PRO A 179 -3.17 32.01 -19.08
CA PRO A 179 -4.06 32.89 -19.85
C PRO A 179 -5.30 32.11 -20.32
N ASN A 180 -6.48 32.71 -20.16
CA ASN A 180 -7.78 32.15 -20.56
C ASN A 180 -8.14 30.79 -19.91
N ARG A 181 -7.57 30.49 -18.74
CA ARG A 181 -7.80 29.23 -17.99
C ARG A 181 -8.12 29.53 -16.53
N GLU A 182 -9.16 30.31 -16.31
CA GLU A 182 -9.63 30.67 -14.98
C GLU A 182 -10.29 29.45 -14.29
N VAL A 183 -10.00 29.30 -13.00
CA VAL A 183 -10.60 28.29 -12.14
C VAL A 183 -11.21 29.01 -10.93
N SER A 184 -12.37 28.55 -10.46
CA SER A 184 -13.12 29.22 -9.38
C SER A 184 -12.36 29.29 -8.04
N GLY A 185 -11.38 28.40 -7.84
CA GLY A 185 -10.65 28.28 -6.59
C GLY A 185 -11.50 27.67 -5.46
N LEU A 186 -10.83 27.25 -4.39
CA LEU A 186 -11.48 26.52 -3.29
C LEU A 186 -12.61 27.33 -2.63
N SER A 187 -12.40 28.62 -2.37
CA SER A 187 -13.42 29.48 -1.75
C SER A 187 -14.65 29.67 -2.62
N GLY A 188 -14.48 29.82 -3.93
CA GLY A 188 -15.58 29.93 -4.90
C GLY A 188 -16.37 28.63 -4.97
N LEU A 189 -15.67 27.49 -5.13
CA LEU A 189 -16.30 26.18 -5.16
C LEU A 189 -17.05 25.84 -3.88
N MET A 190 -16.50 26.18 -2.72
CA MET A 190 -17.16 25.96 -1.43
C MET A 190 -18.40 26.84 -1.26
N ALA A 191 -18.37 28.10 -1.70
CA ALA A 191 -19.52 28.99 -1.63
C ALA A 191 -20.67 28.49 -2.52
N GLU A 192 -20.34 27.97 -3.70
CA GLU A 192 -21.33 27.53 -4.68
C GLU A 192 -21.86 26.10 -4.44
N HIS A 193 -21.09 25.24 -3.76
CA HIS A 193 -21.39 23.80 -3.66
C HIS A 193 -21.57 23.29 -2.23
N GLY A 194 -22.13 24.11 -1.33
CA GLY A 194 -22.59 23.66 -0.01
C GLY A 194 -21.51 23.60 1.08
N GLY A 195 -20.39 24.31 0.92
CA GLY A 195 -19.36 24.50 1.94
C GLY A 195 -18.30 23.40 2.01
N PHE A 196 -17.66 23.24 3.17
CA PHE A 196 -16.54 22.31 3.35
C PHE A 196 -16.95 20.84 3.44
N ALA A 197 -17.99 20.55 4.22
CA ALA A 197 -18.49 19.20 4.44
C ALA A 197 -19.97 19.08 3.99
N PRO A 198 -20.26 19.24 2.69
CA PRO A 198 -21.64 19.31 2.17
C PRO A 198 -22.41 18.00 2.37
N LYS A 199 -21.70 16.86 2.44
CA LYS A 199 -22.27 15.54 2.72
C LYS A 199 -22.22 15.15 4.21
N GLY A 200 -21.84 16.08 5.08
CA GLY A 200 -21.69 15.85 6.52
C GLY A 200 -20.42 15.12 6.91
N TRP A 201 -20.11 15.13 8.21
CA TRP A 201 -18.89 14.52 8.76
C TRP A 201 -18.89 12.99 8.72
N SER A 202 -20.04 12.35 8.63
CA SER A 202 -20.15 10.89 8.43
C SER A 202 -19.53 10.46 7.10
N ALA A 203 -19.72 11.24 6.03
CA ALA A 203 -19.14 10.96 4.72
C ALA A 203 -17.60 11.07 4.73
N VAL A 204 -17.04 11.96 5.55
CA VAL A 204 -15.59 12.10 5.77
C VAL A 204 -15.00 10.83 6.40
N ILE A 205 -15.73 10.21 7.34
CA ILE A 205 -15.35 8.93 7.94
C ILE A 205 -15.43 7.79 6.91
N GLY A 206 -16.43 7.79 6.03
CA GLY A 206 -16.50 6.82 4.92
C GLY A 206 -15.32 6.96 3.96
N ALA A 207 -15.00 8.20 3.53
CA ALA A 207 -13.86 8.47 2.65
C ALA A 207 -12.51 8.09 3.28
N PHE A 208 -12.38 8.15 4.61
CA PHE A 208 -11.15 7.71 5.30
C PHE A 208 -10.79 6.25 4.95
N ILE A 209 -11.76 5.37 4.72
CA ILE A 209 -11.52 3.96 4.41
C ILE A 209 -10.95 3.81 2.99
N THR A 210 -11.58 4.47 2.01
CA THR A 210 -11.08 4.54 0.63
C THR A 210 -9.67 5.12 0.57
N VAL A 211 -9.41 6.15 1.39
CA VAL A 211 -8.10 6.78 1.51
C VAL A 211 -7.08 5.82 2.15
N MET A 212 -7.46 5.08 3.20
CA MET A 212 -6.59 4.09 3.84
C MET A 212 -6.18 2.97 2.89
N PHE A 213 -7.09 2.53 2.02
CA PHE A 213 -6.76 1.59 0.94
C PHE A 213 -5.69 2.13 -0.03
N SER A 214 -5.60 3.46 -0.19
CA SER A 214 -4.57 4.08 -1.05
C SER A 214 -3.21 4.28 -0.35
N PHE A 215 -3.13 4.07 0.97
CA PHE A 215 -1.92 4.29 1.77
C PHE A 215 -1.25 3.01 2.26
N ILE A 216 -1.98 1.91 2.34
CA ILE A 216 -1.41 0.59 2.62
C ILE A 216 -0.30 0.25 1.61
N GLY A 217 0.80 -0.27 2.13
CA GLY A 217 2.02 -0.55 1.38
C GLY A 217 3.15 0.40 1.65
N THR A 218 2.90 1.54 2.30
CA THR A 218 3.99 2.40 2.80
C THR A 218 4.97 1.61 3.69
N GLU A 219 4.51 0.57 4.38
CA GLU A 219 5.29 -0.38 5.17
C GLU A 219 6.15 -1.34 4.35
N ALA A 220 5.83 -1.61 3.09
CA ALA A 220 6.63 -2.46 2.20
C ALA A 220 8.07 -1.95 2.00
N VAL A 221 8.23 -0.64 2.19
CA VAL A 221 9.52 0.04 2.29
C VAL A 221 10.47 -0.61 3.26
N THR A 222 9.99 -1.04 4.43
CA THR A 222 10.86 -1.62 5.45
C THR A 222 11.28 -3.03 5.07
N ILE A 223 10.42 -3.78 4.36
CA ILE A 223 10.75 -5.07 3.77
C ILE A 223 11.89 -4.89 2.76
N ALA A 224 11.73 -4.00 1.79
CA ALA A 224 12.78 -3.78 0.79
C ALA A 224 14.07 -3.18 1.37
N ALA A 225 13.95 -2.27 2.33
CA ALA A 225 15.11 -1.71 3.01
C ALA A 225 15.86 -2.74 3.85
N SER A 226 15.17 -3.76 4.39
CA SER A 226 15.81 -4.87 5.11
C SER A 226 16.66 -5.78 4.20
N GLU A 227 16.39 -5.79 2.88
CA GLU A 227 17.21 -6.51 1.87
C GLU A 227 18.41 -5.68 1.36
N SER A 228 18.68 -4.50 1.94
CA SER A 228 19.76 -3.61 1.50
C SER A 228 21.07 -3.84 2.26
N SER A 229 22.18 -3.27 1.77
CA SER A 229 23.51 -3.43 2.38
C SER A 229 23.66 -2.75 3.75
N ASP A 230 22.82 -1.76 4.06
CA ASP A 230 22.75 -1.08 5.36
C ASP A 230 21.28 -0.93 5.78
N PRO A 231 20.66 -2.02 6.28
CA PRO A 231 19.24 -2.05 6.61
C PRO A 231 18.81 -0.97 7.58
N SER A 232 19.53 -0.83 8.71
CA SER A 232 19.17 0.12 9.78
C SER A 232 19.10 1.56 9.27
N ARG A 233 20.14 2.01 8.55
CA ARG A 233 20.17 3.37 8.02
C ARG A 233 19.14 3.59 6.92
N ASN A 234 18.97 2.60 6.04
CA ASN A 234 18.03 2.72 4.93
C ASN A 234 16.57 2.70 5.40
N ILE A 235 16.23 1.88 6.41
CA ILE A 235 14.91 1.90 7.07
C ILE A 235 14.67 3.29 7.68
N ALA A 236 15.60 3.81 8.48
CA ALA A 236 15.43 5.12 9.12
C ALA A 236 15.22 6.25 8.11
N LYS A 237 16.00 6.26 7.01
CA LYS A 237 15.87 7.23 5.91
C LYS A 237 14.52 7.09 5.21
N ALA A 238 14.12 5.85 4.93
CA ALA A 238 12.88 5.59 4.22
C ALA A 238 11.65 5.94 5.07
N THR A 239 11.66 5.67 6.38
CA THR A 239 10.60 6.12 7.30
C THR A 239 10.50 7.65 7.34
N ARG A 240 11.61 8.39 7.43
CA ARG A 240 11.57 9.87 7.41
C ARG A 240 11.03 10.41 6.08
N SER A 241 11.29 9.71 4.99
CA SER A 241 10.81 10.10 3.67
C SER A 241 9.29 10.01 3.56
N VAL A 242 8.63 9.15 4.33
CA VAL A 242 7.16 8.97 4.25
C VAL A 242 6.41 10.28 4.48
N ILE A 243 6.88 11.09 5.44
CA ILE A 243 6.21 12.34 5.84
C ILE A 243 6.04 13.28 4.65
N TRP A 244 7.15 13.66 4.00
CA TRP A 244 7.09 14.62 2.89
C TRP A 244 6.32 14.04 1.68
N ARG A 245 6.37 12.72 1.48
CA ARG A 245 5.66 12.04 0.38
C ARG A 245 4.15 12.09 0.55
N ILE A 246 3.65 11.78 1.75
CA ILE A 246 2.23 11.88 2.05
C ILE A 246 1.76 13.33 1.95
N SER A 247 2.54 14.28 2.50
CA SER A 247 2.23 15.70 2.40
C SER A 247 2.17 16.21 0.96
N THR A 248 3.13 15.82 0.11
CA THR A 248 3.24 16.34 -1.26
C THR A 248 2.34 15.60 -2.23
N PHE A 249 2.44 14.27 -2.30
CA PHE A 249 1.76 13.50 -3.35
C PHE A 249 0.27 13.27 -3.07
N TYR A 250 -0.14 13.33 -1.80
CA TYR A 250 -1.53 13.10 -1.44
C TYR A 250 -2.18 14.38 -0.93
N ILE A 251 -1.69 14.99 0.15
CA ILE A 251 -2.39 16.15 0.75
C ILE A 251 -2.39 17.34 -0.22
N LEU A 252 -1.23 17.71 -0.77
CA LEU A 252 -1.10 18.85 -1.66
C LEU A 252 -1.79 18.64 -3.02
N SER A 253 -1.69 17.44 -3.59
CA SER A 253 -2.36 17.13 -4.86
C SER A 253 -3.89 17.13 -4.72
N ILE A 254 -4.41 16.55 -3.63
CA ILE A 254 -5.85 16.56 -3.34
C ILE A 254 -6.32 17.98 -3.08
N PHE A 255 -5.56 18.79 -2.34
CA PHE A 255 -5.85 20.21 -2.15
C PHE A 255 -5.99 20.94 -3.49
N VAL A 256 -5.07 20.73 -4.42
CA VAL A 256 -5.16 21.31 -5.78
C VAL A 256 -6.42 20.83 -6.49
N ILE A 257 -6.71 19.53 -6.46
CA ILE A 257 -7.89 18.96 -7.14
C ILE A 257 -9.19 19.58 -6.61
N ILE A 258 -9.41 19.59 -5.29
CA ILE A 258 -10.64 20.14 -4.70
C ILE A 258 -10.77 21.66 -4.88
N SER A 259 -9.67 22.34 -5.23
CA SER A 259 -9.65 23.77 -5.54
C SER A 259 -9.95 24.07 -7.01
N VAL A 260 -9.79 23.07 -7.89
CA VAL A 260 -9.98 23.20 -9.34
C VAL A 260 -11.29 22.58 -9.79
N VAL A 261 -11.66 21.42 -9.24
CA VAL A 261 -12.79 20.61 -9.69
C VAL A 261 -13.93 20.67 -8.68
N PRO A 262 -15.16 21.02 -9.09
CA PRO A 262 -16.34 20.88 -8.25
C PRO A 262 -16.50 19.43 -7.77
N TRP A 263 -16.72 19.23 -6.48
CA TRP A 263 -16.80 17.88 -5.90
C TRP A 263 -17.99 17.06 -6.42
N ASN A 264 -19.03 17.73 -6.89
CA ASN A 264 -20.25 17.15 -7.45
C ASN A 264 -20.18 16.93 -8.97
N ASP A 265 -19.02 17.16 -9.60
CA ASP A 265 -18.84 16.87 -11.02
C ASP A 265 -18.99 15.36 -11.28
N PRO A 266 -19.94 14.94 -12.14
CA PRO A 266 -20.20 13.52 -12.37
C PRO A 266 -19.02 12.81 -13.05
N GLN A 267 -18.15 13.52 -13.77
CA GLN A 267 -17.01 12.91 -14.44
C GLN A 267 -15.87 12.57 -13.48
N LEU A 268 -15.84 13.15 -12.27
CA LEU A 268 -14.78 12.96 -11.29
C LEU A 268 -14.61 11.49 -10.89
N ALA A 269 -15.70 10.74 -10.74
CA ALA A 269 -15.68 9.31 -10.44
C ALA A 269 -15.47 8.43 -11.68
N VAL A 270 -15.73 8.96 -12.88
CA VAL A 270 -15.66 8.19 -14.15
C VAL A 270 -14.25 8.20 -14.73
N VAL A 271 -13.67 9.40 -14.88
CA VAL A 271 -12.35 9.57 -15.53
C VAL A 271 -11.21 9.75 -14.53
N GLY A 272 -11.54 9.89 -13.24
CA GLY A 272 -10.57 10.16 -12.19
C GLY A 272 -10.28 11.65 -12.01
N SER A 273 -9.71 11.97 -10.85
CA SER A 273 -9.59 13.34 -10.37
C SER A 273 -8.53 14.16 -11.11
N TYR A 274 -7.41 13.53 -11.47
CA TYR A 274 -6.31 14.19 -12.17
C TYR A 274 -6.66 14.52 -13.61
N GLN A 275 -7.25 13.56 -14.33
CA GLN A 275 -7.73 13.79 -15.68
C GLN A 275 -8.76 14.91 -15.68
N ARG A 276 -9.76 14.83 -14.79
CA ARG A 276 -10.82 15.83 -14.75
C ARG A 276 -10.31 17.23 -14.44
N ALA A 277 -9.35 17.36 -13.52
CA ALA A 277 -8.72 18.63 -13.22
C ALA A 277 -7.98 19.22 -14.42
N LEU A 278 -7.24 18.41 -15.19
CA LEU A 278 -6.56 18.87 -16.41
C LEU A 278 -7.54 19.28 -17.51
N GLU A 279 -8.66 18.57 -17.65
CA GLU A 279 -9.74 18.93 -18.59
C GLU A 279 -10.37 20.28 -18.25
N ILE A 280 -10.69 20.53 -16.98
CA ILE A 280 -11.24 21.82 -16.52
C ILE A 280 -10.24 22.96 -16.73
N MET A 281 -8.95 22.69 -16.54
CA MET A 281 -7.88 23.65 -16.85
C MET A 281 -7.65 23.83 -18.37
N ASN A 282 -8.46 23.21 -19.24
CA ASN A 282 -8.34 23.25 -20.71
C ASN A 282 -6.94 22.85 -21.20
N ILE A 283 -6.35 21.82 -20.57
CA ILE A 283 -5.06 21.24 -21.00
C ILE A 283 -5.35 20.26 -22.16
N PRO A 284 -4.74 20.46 -23.34
CA PRO A 284 -4.97 19.58 -24.48
C PRO A 284 -4.45 18.17 -24.18
N ASN A 285 -5.15 17.15 -24.69
CA ASN A 285 -4.80 15.74 -24.53
C ASN A 285 -4.71 15.27 -23.06
N ALA A 286 -5.42 15.93 -22.14
CA ALA A 286 -5.45 15.60 -20.71
C ALA A 286 -5.68 14.10 -20.44
N GLY A 287 -6.68 13.49 -21.10
CA GLY A 287 -6.97 12.06 -20.97
C GLY A 287 -5.78 11.18 -21.31
N PHE A 288 -5.20 11.33 -22.50
CA PHE A 288 -4.04 10.54 -22.93
C PHE A 288 -2.82 10.72 -22.01
N MET A 289 -2.56 11.95 -21.54
CA MET A 289 -1.45 12.24 -20.63
C MET A 289 -1.63 11.51 -19.29
N VAL A 290 -2.84 11.54 -18.73
CA VAL A 290 -3.14 10.89 -17.44
C VAL A 290 -3.20 9.39 -17.60
N ASP A 291 -3.80 8.87 -18.66
CA ASP A 291 -3.83 7.44 -18.99
C ASP A 291 -2.40 6.86 -19.03
N LEU A 292 -1.45 7.55 -19.65
CA LEU A 292 -0.05 7.11 -19.70
C LEU A 292 0.56 7.04 -18.30
N VAL A 293 0.33 8.06 -17.48
CA VAL A 293 0.83 8.09 -16.09
C VAL A 293 0.16 7.02 -15.23
N VAL A 294 -1.15 6.82 -15.40
CA VAL A 294 -1.94 5.79 -14.72
C VAL A 294 -1.41 4.42 -15.10
N LEU A 295 -1.23 4.12 -16.39
CA LEU A 295 -0.70 2.85 -16.87
C LEU A 295 0.66 2.53 -16.24
N VAL A 296 1.57 3.50 -16.18
CA VAL A 296 2.87 3.35 -15.50
C VAL A 296 2.69 3.18 -13.99
N ALA A 297 1.76 3.91 -13.37
CA ALA A 297 1.51 3.83 -11.94
C ALA A 297 0.96 2.48 -11.50
N VAL A 298 -0.07 1.98 -12.18
CA VAL A 298 -0.73 0.71 -11.87
C VAL A 298 0.17 -0.49 -12.17
N THR A 299 0.93 -0.46 -13.28
CA THR A 299 1.90 -1.52 -13.59
C THR A 299 3.04 -1.56 -12.57
N SER A 300 3.54 -0.40 -12.14
CA SER A 300 4.53 -0.30 -11.07
C SER A 300 3.99 -0.78 -9.70
N CYS A 301 2.75 -0.42 -9.36
CA CYS A 301 2.09 -0.90 -8.15
C CYS A 301 1.92 -2.42 -8.19
N MET A 302 1.37 -2.97 -9.28
CA MET A 302 1.23 -4.41 -9.51
C MET A 302 2.56 -5.16 -9.40
N ASN A 303 3.64 -4.61 -9.98
CA ASN A 303 4.98 -5.17 -9.89
C ASN A 303 5.47 -5.22 -8.42
N SER A 304 5.22 -4.16 -7.65
CA SER A 304 5.50 -4.10 -6.21
C SER A 304 4.62 -5.06 -5.41
N SER A 305 3.35 -5.25 -5.77
CA SER A 305 2.45 -6.23 -5.15
C SER A 305 2.98 -7.66 -5.28
N ILE A 306 3.45 -8.04 -6.47
CA ILE A 306 4.09 -9.35 -6.72
C ILE A 306 5.37 -9.48 -5.87
N TYR A 307 6.19 -8.42 -5.80
CA TYR A 307 7.38 -8.40 -4.96
C TYR A 307 7.02 -8.62 -3.49
N ILE A 308 6.12 -7.81 -2.93
CA ILE A 308 5.74 -7.85 -1.52
C ILE A 308 5.10 -9.20 -1.15
N ALA A 309 4.15 -9.68 -1.94
CA ALA A 309 3.49 -10.96 -1.71
C ALA A 309 4.49 -12.11 -1.69
N SER A 310 5.42 -12.15 -2.64
CA SER A 310 6.44 -13.21 -2.68
C SER A 310 7.39 -13.19 -1.48
N ARG A 311 7.77 -12.01 -0.97
CA ARG A 311 8.65 -11.89 0.21
C ARG A 311 7.93 -12.28 1.49
N MET A 312 6.67 -11.86 1.64
CA MET A 312 5.85 -12.26 2.79
C MET A 312 5.63 -13.78 2.81
N MET A 313 5.31 -14.38 1.65
CA MET A 313 5.16 -15.82 1.50
C MET A 313 6.47 -16.57 1.79
N TYR A 314 7.61 -16.07 1.32
CA TYR A 314 8.92 -16.63 1.63
C TYR A 314 9.23 -16.55 3.13
N SER A 315 8.94 -15.42 3.78
CA SER A 315 9.14 -15.23 5.22
C SER A 315 8.28 -16.21 6.04
N LEU A 316 7.00 -16.35 5.71
CA LEU A 316 6.11 -17.35 6.32
C LEU A 316 6.66 -18.77 6.16
N ALA A 317 7.10 -19.14 4.96
CA ALA A 317 7.68 -20.46 4.69
C ALA A 317 8.98 -20.70 5.47
N LYS A 318 9.81 -19.67 5.66
CA LYS A 318 11.04 -19.75 6.46
C LYS A 318 10.75 -19.99 7.94
N ARG A 319 9.62 -19.49 8.46
CA ARG A 319 9.14 -19.75 9.84
C ARG A 319 8.37 -21.07 9.99
N GLY A 320 8.16 -21.82 8.91
CA GLY A 320 7.34 -23.04 8.91
C GLY A 320 5.83 -22.77 8.92
N ASP A 321 5.41 -21.55 8.59
CA ASP A 321 4.02 -21.09 8.55
C ASP A 321 3.40 -21.18 7.14
N ALA A 322 4.17 -21.66 6.16
CA ALA A 322 3.75 -21.95 4.79
C ALA A 322 4.53 -23.16 4.24
N PRO A 323 4.08 -23.80 3.13
CA PRO A 323 4.75 -24.98 2.57
C PRO A 323 6.26 -24.82 2.36
N ALA A 324 7.03 -25.81 2.80
CA ALA A 324 8.49 -25.73 2.86
C ALA A 324 9.16 -25.44 1.51
N PHE A 325 8.57 -25.84 0.37
CA PHE A 325 9.15 -25.55 -0.94
C PHE A 325 9.20 -24.04 -1.28
N LEU A 326 8.40 -23.21 -0.60
CA LEU A 326 8.34 -21.76 -0.80
C LEU A 326 9.51 -21.02 -0.13
N ASN A 327 10.24 -21.67 0.78
CA ASN A 327 11.42 -21.09 1.44
C ASN A 327 12.71 -21.22 0.62
N LYS A 328 12.64 -21.79 -0.59
CA LYS A 328 13.81 -21.99 -1.46
C LYS A 328 14.03 -20.78 -2.37
N THR A 329 15.25 -20.26 -2.38
CA THR A 329 15.68 -19.23 -3.34
C THR A 329 16.37 -19.85 -4.56
N SER A 330 16.29 -19.16 -5.70
CA SER A 330 17.07 -19.50 -6.88
C SER A 330 18.53 -19.07 -6.74
N LYS A 331 19.41 -19.46 -7.69
CA LYS A 331 20.82 -19.03 -7.74
C LYS A 331 21.03 -17.50 -7.75
N VAL A 332 19.98 -16.74 -8.08
CA VAL A 332 19.98 -15.26 -8.12
C VAL A 332 19.31 -14.66 -6.86
N GLY A 333 19.02 -15.48 -5.84
CA GLY A 333 18.43 -15.06 -4.57
C GLY A 333 16.95 -14.63 -4.65
N VAL A 334 16.21 -15.10 -5.65
CA VAL A 334 14.76 -14.84 -5.82
C VAL A 334 13.95 -16.07 -5.40
N PRO A 335 12.89 -15.95 -4.57
CA PRO A 335 12.02 -17.06 -4.17
C PRO A 335 10.99 -17.38 -5.28
N ARG A 336 11.45 -18.03 -6.35
CA ARG A 336 10.66 -18.22 -7.58
C ARG A 336 9.31 -18.92 -7.36
N ALA A 337 9.25 -19.90 -6.46
CA ALA A 337 8.00 -20.60 -6.14
C ALA A 337 6.96 -19.67 -5.48
N ALA A 338 7.41 -18.77 -4.60
CA ALA A 338 6.54 -17.78 -3.96
C ALA A 338 6.06 -16.70 -4.94
N VAL A 339 6.92 -16.28 -5.86
CA VAL A 339 6.55 -15.38 -6.98
C VAL A 339 5.50 -16.03 -7.86
N PHE A 340 5.75 -17.25 -8.32
CA PHE A 340 4.83 -17.97 -9.20
C PHE A 340 3.49 -18.24 -8.53
N GLY A 341 3.48 -18.73 -7.28
CA GLY A 341 2.25 -19.00 -6.54
C GLY A 341 1.39 -17.75 -6.32
N SER A 342 2.01 -16.64 -5.89
CA SER A 342 1.27 -15.38 -5.67
C SER A 342 0.74 -14.79 -6.97
N THR A 343 1.53 -14.86 -8.05
CA THR A 343 1.13 -14.40 -9.38
C THR A 343 -0.02 -15.24 -9.94
N LEU A 344 0.08 -16.57 -9.84
CA LEU A 344 -0.93 -17.48 -10.38
C LEU A 344 -2.29 -17.23 -9.74
N ILE A 345 -2.31 -17.03 -8.41
CA ILE A 345 -3.54 -16.71 -7.68
C ILE A 345 -4.07 -15.33 -8.10
N GLY A 346 -3.21 -14.30 -8.18
CA GLY A 346 -3.62 -12.98 -8.66
C GLY A 346 -4.18 -13.00 -10.09
N ALA A 347 -3.54 -13.73 -11.00
CA ALA A 347 -3.99 -13.92 -12.37
C ALA A 347 -5.32 -14.69 -12.43
N ALA A 348 -5.49 -15.74 -11.62
CA ALA A 348 -6.73 -16.48 -11.52
C ALA A 348 -7.87 -15.58 -11.03
N ILE A 349 -7.62 -14.70 -10.05
CA ILE A 349 -8.62 -13.73 -9.57
C ILE A 349 -8.94 -12.68 -10.65
N ALA A 350 -7.95 -12.23 -11.43
CA ALA A 350 -8.19 -11.31 -12.54
C ALA A 350 -9.12 -11.91 -13.61
N ILE A 351 -8.90 -13.20 -13.94
CA ILE A 351 -9.76 -13.97 -14.85
C ILE A 351 -11.14 -14.17 -14.21
N LEU A 352 -11.18 -14.56 -12.94
CA LEU A 352 -12.41 -14.77 -12.18
C LEU A 352 -13.27 -13.51 -12.17
N ASN A 353 -12.70 -12.32 -12.05
CA ASN A 353 -13.46 -11.06 -12.10
C ASN A 353 -14.27 -10.90 -13.41
N TYR A 354 -13.79 -11.45 -14.53
CA TYR A 354 -14.48 -11.34 -15.81
C TYR A 354 -15.52 -12.45 -16.04
N PHE A 355 -15.22 -13.68 -15.62
CA PHE A 355 -16.05 -14.84 -15.92
C PHE A 355 -16.96 -15.30 -14.77
N ALA A 356 -16.71 -14.85 -13.54
CA ALA A 356 -17.52 -15.25 -12.38
C ALA A 356 -18.82 -14.45 -12.27
N PRO A 357 -19.81 -14.97 -11.52
CA PRO A 357 -21.02 -14.23 -11.18
C PRO A 357 -20.70 -12.89 -10.50
N LYS A 358 -21.55 -11.89 -10.78
CA LYS A 358 -21.49 -10.57 -10.11
C LYS A 358 -21.47 -10.77 -8.59
N GLY A 359 -20.56 -10.08 -7.91
CA GLY A 359 -20.41 -10.11 -6.45
C GLY A 359 -19.25 -10.95 -5.91
N VAL A 360 -18.69 -11.91 -6.68
CA VAL A 360 -17.53 -12.70 -6.20
C VAL A 360 -16.31 -11.82 -5.98
N PHE A 361 -15.98 -10.97 -6.95
CA PHE A 361 -14.86 -10.04 -6.83
C PHE A 361 -15.11 -8.99 -5.74
N GLU A 362 -16.33 -8.47 -5.63
CA GLU A 362 -16.72 -7.53 -4.57
C GLU A 362 -16.55 -8.14 -3.18
N PHE A 363 -16.91 -9.42 -3.00
CA PHE A 363 -16.68 -10.13 -1.74
C PHE A 363 -15.19 -10.32 -1.44
N LEU A 364 -14.38 -10.67 -2.44
CA LEU A 364 -12.93 -10.78 -2.29
C LEU A 364 -12.33 -9.42 -1.90
N LEU A 365 -12.75 -8.33 -2.55
CA LEU A 365 -12.33 -6.97 -2.20
C LEU A 365 -12.75 -6.61 -0.77
N ALA A 366 -14.00 -6.86 -0.40
CA ALA A 366 -14.51 -6.60 0.93
C ALA A 366 -13.66 -7.30 2.01
N SER A 367 -13.25 -8.55 1.77
CA SER A 367 -12.39 -9.30 2.69
C SER A 367 -11.04 -8.64 2.97
N SER A 368 -10.60 -7.73 2.09
CA SER A 368 -9.34 -7.00 2.21
C SER A 368 -9.47 -5.57 2.77
N GLY A 369 -10.68 -5.01 2.80
CA GLY A 369 -10.93 -3.60 3.13
C GLY A 369 -10.44 -3.18 4.52
N ALA A 370 -10.59 -4.04 5.53
CA ALA A 370 -10.14 -3.73 6.89
C ALA A 370 -8.71 -4.24 7.22
N ILE A 371 -8.03 -4.92 6.28
CA ILE A 371 -6.71 -5.53 6.55
C ILE A 371 -5.67 -4.47 6.90
N ALA A 372 -5.67 -3.32 6.21
CA ALA A 372 -4.74 -2.22 6.51
C ALA A 372 -4.79 -1.78 7.97
N LEU A 373 -6.01 -1.57 8.48
CA LEU A 373 -6.23 -1.18 9.86
C LEU A 373 -5.80 -2.28 10.84
N LEU A 374 -6.08 -3.56 10.56
CA LEU A 374 -5.64 -4.67 11.41
C LEU A 374 -4.12 -4.83 11.43
N VAL A 375 -3.45 -4.72 10.28
CA VAL A 375 -1.98 -4.76 10.18
C VAL A 375 -1.39 -3.61 11.00
N TYR A 376 -1.92 -2.40 10.86
CA TYR A 376 -1.43 -1.22 11.57
C TYR A 376 -1.69 -1.28 13.07
N MET A 377 -2.83 -1.85 13.48
CA MET A 377 -3.13 -2.16 14.88
C MET A 377 -2.06 -3.09 15.46
N VAL A 378 -1.76 -4.19 14.77
CA VAL A 378 -0.76 -5.15 15.26
C VAL A 378 0.64 -4.56 15.26
N ILE A 379 1.00 -3.70 14.29
CA ILE A 379 2.27 -2.95 14.32
C ILE A 379 2.35 -2.09 15.60
N ALA A 380 1.30 -1.35 15.92
CA ALA A 380 1.28 -0.49 17.10
C ALA A 380 1.38 -1.29 18.41
N ILE A 381 0.63 -2.39 18.53
CA ILE A 381 0.69 -3.28 19.69
C ILE A 381 2.08 -3.94 19.81
N SER A 382 2.64 -4.39 18.69
CA SER A 382 3.98 -5.00 18.65
C SER A 382 5.04 -4.01 19.09
N GLN A 383 4.98 -2.75 18.62
CA GLN A 383 5.90 -1.70 19.05
C GLN A 383 5.79 -1.43 20.55
N LEU A 384 4.56 -1.34 21.08
CA LEU A 384 4.33 -1.11 22.50
C LEU A 384 4.97 -2.19 23.38
N ARG A 385 4.85 -3.46 22.97
CA ARG A 385 5.42 -4.60 23.71
C ARG A 385 6.92 -4.73 23.52
N MET A 386 7.40 -4.64 22.28
CA MET A 386 8.81 -4.80 21.95
C MET A 386 9.66 -3.68 22.54
N ARG A 387 9.15 -2.44 22.56
CA ARG A 387 9.82 -1.30 23.21
C ARG A 387 10.03 -1.55 24.70
N ARG A 388 9.05 -2.11 25.41
CA ARG A 388 9.19 -2.49 26.83
C ARG A 388 10.22 -3.60 27.04
N CYS A 389 10.36 -4.52 26.09
CA CYS A 389 11.39 -5.57 26.13
C CYS A 389 12.79 -4.96 25.97
N LEU A 390 12.97 -4.12 24.94
CA LEU A 390 14.23 -3.42 24.65
C LEU A 390 14.67 -2.50 25.80
N GLU A 391 13.73 -1.83 26.47
CA GLU A 391 14.02 -1.00 27.65
C GLU A 391 14.49 -1.85 28.84
N ARG A 392 13.94 -3.05 29.04
CA ARG A 392 14.39 -3.98 30.10
C ARG A 392 15.78 -4.55 29.82
N GLU A 393 16.10 -4.74 28.54
CA GLU A 393 17.40 -5.23 28.08
C GLU A 393 18.47 -4.13 27.99
N ASN A 394 18.14 -2.88 28.35
CA ASN A 394 19.01 -1.70 28.18
C ASN A 394 19.55 -1.54 26.75
N ALA A 395 18.79 -1.98 25.75
CA ALA A 395 19.19 -1.90 24.35
C ALA A 395 19.21 -0.44 23.85
N GLU A 396 20.24 -0.08 23.09
CA GLU A 396 20.36 1.27 22.54
C GLU A 396 19.42 1.47 21.34
N LEU A 397 18.39 2.30 21.53
CA LEU A 397 17.42 2.62 20.48
C LEU A 397 17.92 3.78 19.59
N LYS A 398 18.48 3.41 18.43
CA LYS A 398 18.96 4.35 17.39
C LYS A 398 17.84 5.12 16.69
N PHE A 399 16.61 4.59 16.70
CA PHE A 399 15.44 5.22 16.12
C PHE A 399 14.27 5.07 17.09
N ARG A 400 13.60 6.18 17.45
CA ARG A 400 12.60 6.22 18.52
C ARG A 400 11.27 6.81 18.08
N MET A 401 10.17 6.22 18.52
CA MET A 401 8.82 6.74 18.43
C MET A 401 8.71 8.02 19.25
N TRP A 402 8.02 9.01 18.68
CA TRP A 402 7.77 10.28 19.35
C TRP A 402 6.75 10.08 20.47
N LEU A 403 6.93 10.80 21.59
CA LEU A 403 5.98 10.80 22.71
C LEU A 403 5.50 9.39 23.10
N PHE A 404 6.44 8.43 23.19
CA PHE A 404 6.14 7.06 23.60
C PHE A 404 5.85 7.00 25.12
N PRO A 405 4.77 6.33 25.58
CA PRO A 405 3.84 5.47 24.82
C PRO A 405 2.53 6.15 24.35
N TRP A 406 2.34 7.44 24.60
CA TRP A 406 1.06 8.15 24.34
C TRP A 406 0.61 8.09 22.88
N LEU A 407 1.50 8.36 21.92
CA LEU A 407 1.13 8.29 20.50
C LEU A 407 0.83 6.86 20.04
N THR A 408 1.50 5.86 20.61
CA THR A 408 1.20 4.45 20.33
C THR A 408 -0.20 4.07 20.81
N TRP A 409 -0.58 4.49 22.02
CA TRP A 409 -1.94 4.30 22.52
C TRP A 409 -2.98 5.07 21.72
N ALA A 410 -2.69 6.30 21.30
CA ALA A 410 -3.59 7.09 20.46
C ALA A 410 -3.89 6.37 19.13
N VAL A 411 -2.86 5.79 18.49
CA VAL A 411 -3.05 5.00 17.26
C VAL A 411 -3.89 3.75 17.52
N ILE A 412 -3.62 3.00 18.59
CA ILE A 412 -4.40 1.81 18.95
C ILE A 412 -5.88 2.18 19.17
N LEU A 413 -6.16 3.21 19.97
CA LEU A 413 -7.52 3.65 20.25
C LEU A 413 -8.21 4.19 19.00
N PHE A 414 -7.50 4.93 18.16
CA PHE A 414 -8.03 5.45 16.91
C PHE A 414 -8.44 4.32 15.95
N ILE A 415 -7.57 3.33 15.73
CA ILE A 415 -7.88 2.21 14.84
C ILE A 415 -9.03 1.37 15.43
N ALA A 416 -9.05 1.14 16.74
CA ALA A 416 -10.14 0.39 17.39
C ALA A 416 -11.48 1.12 17.22
N GLY A 417 -11.48 2.44 17.41
CA GLY A 417 -12.65 3.28 17.17
C GLY A 417 -13.08 3.27 15.70
N ALA A 418 -12.15 3.37 14.75
CA ALA A 418 -12.45 3.33 13.33
C ALA A 418 -13.11 1.99 12.92
N LEU A 419 -12.55 0.86 13.37
CA LEU A 419 -13.13 -0.47 13.13
C LEU A 419 -14.50 -0.63 13.78
N ALA A 420 -14.70 -0.09 14.98
CA ALA A 420 -16.00 -0.09 15.64
C ALA A 420 -17.04 0.71 14.84
N VAL A 421 -16.71 1.94 14.42
CA VAL A 421 -17.60 2.77 13.59
C VAL A 421 -17.94 2.06 12.27
N MET A 422 -16.95 1.49 11.59
CA MET A 422 -17.16 0.72 10.36
C MET A 422 -18.10 -0.48 10.55
N MET A 423 -18.08 -1.14 11.71
CA MET A 423 -19.00 -2.23 12.02
C MET A 423 -20.47 -1.75 12.09
N TYR A 424 -20.70 -0.54 12.59
CA TYR A 424 -22.04 0.03 12.69
C TYR A 424 -22.54 0.65 11.38
N THR A 425 -21.64 1.13 10.51
CA THR A 425 -21.99 1.70 9.20
C THR A 425 -22.35 0.62 8.18
N PRO A 426 -23.58 0.60 7.62
CA PRO A 426 -24.02 -0.46 6.70
C PRO A 426 -23.12 -0.67 5.49
N GLU A 427 -22.58 0.41 4.93
CA GLU A 427 -21.72 0.40 3.73
C GLU A 427 -20.40 -0.35 3.96
N HIS A 428 -19.82 -0.26 5.17
CA HIS A 428 -18.50 -0.83 5.48
C HIS A 428 -18.56 -2.07 6.37
N ARG A 429 -19.75 -2.44 6.86
CA ARG A 429 -19.93 -3.60 7.73
C ARG A 429 -19.49 -4.90 7.06
N ALA A 430 -19.75 -5.04 5.76
CA ALA A 430 -19.34 -6.21 4.99
C ALA A 430 -17.80 -6.35 4.95
N GLU A 431 -17.08 -5.24 4.82
CA GLU A 431 -15.62 -5.23 4.81
C GLU A 431 -15.07 -5.69 6.16
N VAL A 432 -15.51 -5.09 7.27
CA VAL A 432 -15.01 -5.43 8.60
C VAL A 432 -15.39 -6.85 9.00
N SER A 433 -16.63 -7.28 8.78
CA SER A 433 -17.08 -8.61 9.18
C SER A 433 -16.38 -9.72 8.38
N SER A 434 -16.21 -9.54 7.06
CA SER A 434 -15.50 -10.52 6.22
C SER A 434 -14.01 -10.57 6.54
N THR A 435 -13.34 -9.43 6.73
CA THR A 435 -11.94 -9.39 7.15
C THR A 435 -11.74 -9.99 8.54
N LEU A 436 -12.60 -9.69 9.52
CA LEU A 436 -12.51 -10.27 10.86
C LEU A 436 -12.78 -11.78 10.84
N GLY A 437 -13.77 -12.24 10.06
CA GLY A 437 -14.02 -13.67 9.85
C GLY A 437 -12.78 -14.37 9.28
N LEU A 438 -12.17 -13.79 8.24
CA LEU A 438 -10.93 -14.30 7.66
C LEU A 438 -9.78 -14.31 8.68
N ALA A 439 -9.61 -13.22 9.45
CA ALA A 439 -8.59 -13.12 10.48
C ALA A 439 -8.75 -14.18 11.58
N ILE A 440 -9.98 -14.45 12.02
CA ILE A 440 -10.30 -15.49 13.01
C ILE A 440 -9.96 -16.87 12.45
N VAL A 441 -10.37 -17.18 11.22
CA VAL A 441 -10.09 -18.46 10.57
C VAL A 441 -8.58 -18.69 10.43
N ILE A 442 -7.85 -17.69 9.93
CA ILE A 442 -6.39 -17.75 9.80
C ILE A 442 -5.73 -17.89 11.17
N SER A 443 -6.17 -17.14 12.18
CA SER A 443 -5.64 -17.22 13.54
C SER A 443 -5.88 -18.60 14.16
N PHE A 444 -7.07 -19.18 13.95
CA PHE A 444 -7.37 -20.53 14.41
C PHE A 444 -6.43 -21.56 13.75
N LEU A 445 -6.26 -21.49 12.43
CA LEU A 445 -5.31 -22.34 11.70
C LEU A 445 -3.89 -22.16 12.25
N GLY A 446 -3.45 -20.93 12.51
CA GLY A 446 -2.13 -20.64 13.10
C GLY A 446 -1.93 -21.25 14.50
N ILE A 447 -2.98 -21.26 15.33
CA ILE A 447 -2.94 -21.91 16.66
C ILE A 447 -2.84 -23.44 16.51
N VAL A 448 -3.58 -24.03 15.57
CA VAL A 448 -3.55 -25.49 15.32
C VAL A 448 -2.19 -25.92 14.76
N THR A 449 -1.65 -25.20 13.78
CA THR A 449 -0.37 -25.54 13.15
C THR A 449 0.83 -25.30 14.06
N SER A 450 0.79 -24.26 14.91
CA SER A 450 1.85 -23.99 15.90
C SER A 450 1.91 -25.03 17.02
N ARG A 451 0.77 -25.62 17.42
CA ARG A 451 0.74 -26.74 18.37
C ARG A 451 1.39 -28.02 17.82
N GLY A 452 1.36 -28.22 16.50
CA GLY A 452 2.02 -29.37 15.85
C GLY A 452 3.54 -29.26 15.70
N HIS A 453 4.12 -28.06 15.84
CA HIS A 453 5.55 -27.79 15.66
C HIS A 453 6.26 -27.34 16.94
N ALA A 454 5.66 -27.56 18.12
CA ALA A 454 6.31 -27.29 19.40
C ALA A 454 7.49 -28.25 19.63
N GLN A 455 8.66 -27.93 19.06
CA GLN A 455 9.91 -28.42 19.61
C GLN A 455 10.11 -27.75 20.98
N PRO A 456 10.53 -28.51 22.01
CA PRO A 456 10.79 -27.94 23.33
C PRO A 456 11.87 -26.88 23.17
N VAL A 457 11.65 -25.71 23.79
CA VAL A 457 12.61 -24.62 23.87
C VAL A 457 13.81 -25.11 24.70
N GLY A 458 14.72 -25.81 24.03
CA GLY A 458 16.04 -26.14 24.53
C GLY A 458 16.89 -24.88 24.44
N ALA A 459 17.43 -24.48 25.59
CA ALA A 459 18.36 -23.36 25.77
C ALA A 459 19.32 -23.20 24.58
N ARG A 460 19.04 -22.23 23.70
CA ARG A 460 20.09 -21.66 22.86
C ARG A 460 20.80 -20.63 23.71
N SER A 461 21.94 -21.03 24.26
CA SER A 461 22.96 -20.15 24.78
C SER A 461 23.24 -19.06 23.74
N MET A 462 22.95 -17.81 24.09
CA MET A 462 23.54 -16.66 23.43
C MET A 462 25.04 -16.68 23.77
N GLY A 463 25.85 -17.02 22.77
CA GLY A 463 27.28 -16.83 22.74
C GLY A 463 27.63 -15.96 21.54
#